data_AF-A0A2N2H5I0-F1
#
_entry.id   AF-A0A2N2H5I0-F1
#
_cell.length_a   1.000
_cell.length_b   1.000
_cell.length_c   1.000
_cell.angle_alpha   90.00
_cell.angle_beta   90.00
_cell.angle_gamma   90.00
#
_symmetry.space_group_name_H-M   'P 1'
#
loop_
_entity.id
_entity.type
_entity.pdbx_description
1 polymer ?
#
loop_
_entity_poly.entity_id
_entity_poly.type
_entity_poly.pdbx_seq_one_letter_code
_entity_poly.pdbx_strand_id
1 'polypeptide(L)'
;MKNYSQKQIILDRENFNPAAAYNLAGRVFWKNFAFKYKPAIELKDDLIQEAVTRLFELSGKKSTDKRYTDNYARFWIAHNAMLAFMKTWLKQVRYKELWSNIEEIAVESWCSTAVFLG
;
A
#
# COMPACT_ATOMS: atom_id res chain seq x y z
N MET A 1 -13.58 -4.25 -25.34
CA MET A 1 -13.57 -4.75 -23.93
C MET A 1 -12.47 -4.00 -23.18
N LYS A 2 -12.78 -3.28 -22.09
CA LYS A 2 -11.73 -2.57 -21.31
C LYS A 2 -11.01 -3.59 -20.43
N ASN A 3 -9.70 -3.70 -20.55
CA ASN A 3 -8.91 -4.64 -19.76
C ASN A 3 -8.64 -4.02 -18.38
N TYR A 4 -9.46 -4.38 -17.39
CA TYR A 4 -9.33 -3.89 -16.00
C TYR A 4 -8.23 -4.62 -15.21
N SER A 5 -7.65 -5.69 -15.77
CA SER A 5 -6.64 -6.50 -15.10
C SER A 5 -5.26 -5.83 -15.12
N GLN A 6 -4.97 -5.01 -16.13
CA GLN A 6 -3.69 -4.33 -16.27
C GLN A 6 -3.69 -2.94 -15.62
N LYS A 7 -2.63 -2.65 -14.86
CA LYS A 7 -2.39 -1.30 -14.32
C LYS A 7 -2.27 -0.33 -15.50
N GLN A 8 -3.17 0.65 -15.55
CA GLN A 8 -3.03 1.77 -16.47
C GLN A 8 -1.85 2.63 -16.01
N ILE A 9 -0.93 2.88 -16.94
CA ILE A 9 0.23 3.75 -16.79
C ILE A 9 0.11 4.81 -17.89
N ILE A 10 -0.01 6.07 -17.49
CA ILE A 10 -0.09 7.24 -18.36
C ILE A 10 0.92 8.25 -17.82
N LEU A 11 2.14 8.16 -18.33
CA LEU A 11 3.27 8.96 -17.87
C LEU A 11 3.30 10.30 -18.61
N ASP A 12 3.29 11.37 -17.85
CA ASP A 12 3.68 12.72 -18.27
C ASP A 12 4.84 13.15 -17.38
N ARG A 13 6.06 12.89 -17.84
CA ARG A 13 7.28 13.15 -17.07
C ARG A 13 7.60 14.66 -17.03
N GLU A 14 7.29 15.37 -18.11
CA GLU A 14 7.69 16.77 -18.30
C GLU A 14 6.90 17.70 -17.38
N ASN A 15 5.64 17.38 -17.10
CA ASN A 15 4.78 18.21 -16.26
C ASN A 15 4.64 17.69 -14.81
N PHE A 16 5.34 16.62 -14.43
CA PHE A 16 5.24 16.07 -13.09
C PHE A 16 6.07 16.88 -12.09
N ASN A 17 5.40 17.48 -11.11
CA ASN A 17 6.06 18.15 -9.99
C ASN A 17 6.16 17.20 -8.78
N PRO A 18 7.35 16.65 -8.48
CA PRO A 18 7.53 15.71 -7.38
C PRO A 18 7.25 16.35 -6.01
N ALA A 19 7.68 17.59 -5.79
CA ALA A 19 7.46 18.27 -4.51
C ALA A 19 5.96 18.43 -4.20
N ALA A 20 5.16 18.78 -5.21
CA ALA A 20 3.70 18.85 -5.05
C ALA A 20 3.09 17.47 -4.74
N ALA A 21 3.60 16.40 -5.35
CA ALA A 21 3.15 15.03 -5.10
C ALA A 21 3.47 14.56 -3.68
N TYR A 22 4.70 14.75 -3.20
CA TYR A 22 5.09 14.43 -1.82
C TYR A 22 4.24 15.21 -0.79
N ASN A 23 4.03 16.51 -1.02
CA ASN A 23 3.20 17.34 -0.14
C ASN A 23 1.72 16.90 -0.11
N LEU A 24 1.18 16.45 -1.24
CA LEU A 24 -0.18 15.89 -1.29
C LEU A 24 -0.23 14.55 -0.56
N ALA A 25 0.70 13.63 -0.86
CA ALA A 25 0.79 12.32 -0.23
C ALA A 25 0.93 12.43 1.30
N GLY A 26 1.80 13.30 1.79
CA GLY A 26 1.94 13.58 3.23
C GLY A 26 0.64 14.05 3.88
N ARG A 27 -0.11 14.95 3.23
CA ARG A 27 -1.43 15.39 3.72
C ARG A 27 -2.44 14.25 3.76
N VAL A 28 -2.45 13.39 2.75
CA VAL A 28 -3.32 12.20 2.69
C VAL A 28 -2.99 11.23 3.82
N PHE A 29 -1.71 10.99 4.06
CA PHE A 29 -1.21 10.12 5.12
C PHE A 29 -1.70 10.59 6.49
N TRP A 30 -1.41 11.84 6.86
CA TRP A 30 -1.76 12.39 8.17
C TRP A 30 -3.26 12.42 8.41
N LYS A 31 -4.06 12.70 7.37
CA LYS A 31 -5.52 12.80 7.50
C LYS A 31 -6.21 11.43 7.61
N ASN A 32 -5.69 10.38 6.96
CA ASN A 32 -6.44 9.13 6.78
C ASN A 32 -5.77 7.88 7.37
N PHE A 33 -4.44 7.88 7.56
CA PHE A 33 -3.68 6.67 7.89
C PHE A 33 -3.01 6.76 9.26
N ALA A 34 -2.38 7.90 9.58
CA ALA A 34 -1.54 8.08 10.77
C ALA A 34 -2.20 7.62 12.08
N PHE A 35 -3.48 7.94 12.27
CA PHE A 35 -4.23 7.58 13.49
C PHE A 35 -5.15 6.37 13.33
N LYS A 36 -5.28 5.83 12.10
CA LYS A 36 -6.21 4.74 11.79
C LYS A 36 -5.55 3.37 11.89
N TYR A 37 -4.26 3.27 11.55
CA TYR A 37 -3.51 2.02 11.58
C TYR A 37 -2.31 2.17 12.51
N LYS A 38 -2.16 1.25 13.48
CA LYS A 38 -1.03 1.24 14.41
C LYS A 38 0.35 1.29 13.71
N PRO A 39 0.63 0.50 12.65
CA PRO A 39 1.93 0.52 11.99
C PRO A 39 2.08 1.66 10.96
N ALA A 40 1.07 2.53 10.78
CA ALA A 40 1.16 3.56 9.73
C ALA A 40 2.31 4.55 9.98
N ILE A 41 2.63 4.88 11.23
CA ILE A 41 3.72 5.80 11.56
C ILE A 41 5.08 5.20 11.16
N GLU A 42 5.29 3.92 11.42
CA GLU A 42 6.53 3.21 11.07
C GLU A 42 6.68 3.07 9.55
N LEU A 43 5.58 2.83 8.85
CA LEU A 43 5.53 2.66 7.39
C LEU A 43 5.32 3.97 6.63
N LYS A 44 5.45 5.12 7.29
CA LYS A 44 5.06 6.41 6.73
C LYS A 44 5.78 6.69 5.41
N ASP A 45 7.08 6.49 5.37
CA ASP A 45 7.89 6.83 4.21
C ASP A 45 7.60 5.90 3.03
N ASP A 46 7.41 4.60 3.29
CA ASP A 46 7.00 3.62 2.27
C ASP A 46 5.61 3.95 1.70
N LEU A 47 4.65 4.32 2.56
CA LEU A 47 3.31 4.71 2.14
C LEU A 47 3.33 5.96 1.26
N ILE A 48 4.10 6.97 1.66
CA ILE A 48 4.28 8.21 0.89
C ILE A 48 4.94 7.89 -0.45
N GLN A 49 5.97 7.03 -0.47
CA GLN A 49 6.69 6.65 -1.68
C GLN A 49 5.78 5.90 -2.66
N GLU A 50 4.97 4.95 -2.19
CA GLU A 50 4.02 4.22 -3.03
C GLU A 50 2.97 5.18 -3.62
N ALA A 51 2.47 6.12 -2.82
CA ALA A 51 1.52 7.11 -3.28
C ALA A 51 2.12 8.04 -4.36
N VAL A 52 3.35 8.52 -4.16
CA VAL A 52 4.06 9.36 -5.13
C VAL A 52 4.34 8.60 -6.42
N THR A 53 4.77 7.34 -6.31
CA THR A 53 4.96 6.45 -7.47
C THR A 53 3.67 6.33 -8.26
N ARG A 54 2.54 6.12 -7.59
CA ARG A 54 1.24 6.00 -8.28
C ARG A 54 0.77 7.33 -8.90
N LEU A 55 1.07 8.46 -8.26
CA LEU A 55 0.81 9.79 -8.83
C LEU A 55 1.66 10.06 -10.07
N PHE A 56 2.90 9.58 -10.08
CA PHE A 56 3.79 9.66 -11.25
C PHE A 56 3.29 8.78 -12.40
N GLU A 57 2.95 7.52 -12.12
CA GLU A 57 2.39 6.59 -13.11
C GLU A 57 1.11 7.10 -13.78
N LEU A 58 0.38 8.00 -13.12
CA LEU A 58 -0.87 8.58 -13.60
C LEU A 58 -0.77 10.09 -13.86
N SER A 59 0.44 10.65 -13.98
CA SER A 59 0.62 12.10 -14.10
C SER A 59 -0.03 12.68 -15.36
N GLY A 60 -0.11 11.91 -16.44
CA GLY A 60 -0.81 12.29 -17.67
C GLY A 60 -2.34 12.15 -17.61
N LYS A 61 -2.90 11.62 -16.52
CA LYS A 61 -4.35 11.45 -16.37
C LYS A 61 -4.99 12.72 -15.83
N LYS A 62 -5.65 13.48 -16.72
CA LYS A 62 -6.49 14.63 -16.34
C LYS A 62 -7.89 14.17 -15.95
N SER A 63 -8.55 14.90 -15.05
CA SER A 63 -9.97 14.68 -14.77
C SER A 63 -10.77 14.92 -16.05
N THR A 64 -11.55 13.94 -16.48
CA THR A 64 -12.50 14.09 -17.59
C THR A 64 -13.84 14.68 -17.13
N ASP A 65 -14.05 14.78 -15.83
CA ASP A 65 -15.30 15.24 -15.22
C ASP A 65 -15.15 16.68 -14.71
N LYS A 66 -16.08 17.56 -15.10
CA LYS A 66 -16.13 18.96 -14.66
C LYS A 66 -16.50 19.11 -13.19
N ARG A 67 -17.08 18.07 -12.57
CA ARG A 67 -17.51 18.09 -11.16
C ARG A 67 -16.35 18.07 -10.17
N TYR A 68 -15.23 17.46 -10.55
CA TYR A 68 -14.12 17.22 -9.64
C TYR A 68 -12.83 17.82 -10.18
N THR A 69 -12.15 18.56 -9.32
CA THR A 69 -10.85 19.16 -9.64
C THR A 69 -9.77 18.08 -9.76
N ASP A 70 -8.72 18.37 -10.53
CA ASP A 70 -7.56 17.46 -10.65
C ASP A 70 -6.92 17.16 -9.29
N ASN A 71 -6.96 18.11 -8.36
CA ASN A 71 -6.49 17.90 -6.98
C ASN A 71 -7.32 16.85 -6.24
N TYR A 72 -8.64 16.82 -6.45
CA TYR A 72 -9.51 15.79 -5.87
C TYR A 72 -9.21 14.41 -6.45
N ALA A 73 -8.99 14.32 -7.77
CA ALA A 73 -8.58 13.08 -8.41
C ALA A 73 -7.23 12.57 -7.88
N ARG A 74 -6.23 13.45 -7.79
CA ARG A 74 -4.90 13.14 -7.24
C ARG A 74 -4.97 12.69 -5.78
N PHE A 75 -5.83 13.31 -4.96
CA PHE A 75 -6.07 12.90 -3.57
C PHE A 75 -6.49 11.44 -3.49
N TRP A 76 -7.47 11.02 -4.28
CA TRP A 76 -7.96 9.64 -4.27
C TRP A 76 -6.98 8.64 -4.88
N ILE A 77 -6.19 9.05 -5.86
CA ILE A 77 -5.09 8.23 -6.38
C ILE A 77 -4.09 7.90 -5.26
N ALA A 78 -3.63 8.92 -4.53
CA ALA A 78 -2.72 8.75 -3.41
C ALA A 78 -3.34 7.90 -2.28
N HIS A 79 -4.59 8.18 -1.90
CA HIS A 79 -5.29 7.43 -0.86
C HIS A 79 -5.41 5.94 -1.20
N ASN A 80 -5.80 5.62 -2.43
CA ASN A 80 -5.99 4.24 -2.86
C ASN A 80 -4.66 3.48 -2.95
N ALA A 81 -3.58 4.15 -3.37
CA ALA A 81 -2.24 3.56 -3.38
C ALA A 81 -1.78 3.18 -1.96
N MET A 82 -1.87 4.12 -1.02
CA MET A 82 -1.55 3.87 0.40
C MET A 82 -2.42 2.77 0.99
N LEU A 83 -3.72 2.75 0.69
CA LEU A 83 -4.64 1.74 1.18
C LEU A 83 -4.31 0.34 0.64
N ALA A 84 -3.92 0.24 -0.63
CA ALA A 84 -3.52 -1.02 -1.24
C ALA A 84 -2.22 -1.55 -0.62
N PHE A 85 -1.25 -0.66 -0.37
CA PHE A 85 -0.02 -1.00 0.33
C PHE A 85 -0.31 -1.53 1.74
N MET A 86 -1.08 -0.79 2.54
CA MET A 86 -1.45 -1.20 3.90
C MET A 86 -2.13 -2.58 3.94
N LYS A 87 -3.05 -2.84 3.01
CA LYS A 87 -3.72 -4.14 2.92
C LYS A 87 -2.74 -5.27 2.58
N THR A 88 -1.77 -5.01 1.71
CA THR A 88 -0.74 -5.97 1.35
C THR A 88 0.19 -6.27 2.52
N TRP A 89 0.62 -5.22 3.23
CA TRP A 89 1.45 -5.35 4.42
C TRP A 89 0.73 -6.15 5.52
N LEU A 90 -0.52 -5.81 5.82
CA LEU A 90 -1.33 -6.54 6.81
C LEU A 90 -1.50 -8.02 6.44
N LYS A 91 -1.68 -8.30 5.14
CA LYS A 91 -1.74 -9.68 4.64
C LYS A 91 -0.42 -10.40 4.91
N GLN A 92 0.72 -9.78 4.60
CA GLN A 92 2.05 -10.37 4.82
C GLN A 92 2.33 -10.64 6.30
N VAL A 93 2.00 -9.69 7.19
CA VAL A 93 2.16 -9.87 8.64
C VAL A 93 1.32 -11.04 9.15
N ARG A 94 0.04 -11.11 8.76
CA ARG A 94 -0.83 -12.24 9.11
C ARG A 94 -0.27 -13.58 8.61
N TYR A 95 0.30 -13.62 7.41
CA TYR A 95 0.94 -14.84 6.92
C TYR A 95 2.15 -15.23 7.77
N LYS A 96 2.99 -14.27 8.17
CA LYS A 96 4.14 -14.55 9.04
C LYS A 96 3.70 -15.15 10.39
N GLU A 97 2.68 -14.56 11.02
CA GLU A 97 2.12 -15.10 12.28
C GLU A 97 1.61 -16.55 12.12
N LEU A 98 0.88 -16.83 11.03
CA LEU A 98 0.39 -18.19 10.75
C LEU A 98 1.55 -19.18 10.55
N TRP A 99 2.60 -18.79 9.83
CA TRP A 99 3.76 -19.65 9.61
C TRP A 99 4.54 -19.92 10.89
N SER A 100 4.77 -18.93 11.74
CA SER A 100 5.43 -19.13 13.04
C SER A 100 4.64 -20.09 13.93
N ASN A 101 3.31 -19.97 13.98
CA ASN A 101 2.47 -20.89 14.75
C ASN A 101 2.53 -22.33 14.20
N ILE A 102 2.62 -22.51 12.87
CA ILE A 102 2.76 -23.83 12.25
C ILE A 102 4.14 -24.44 12.58
N GLU A 103 5.20 -23.63 12.56
CA GLU A 103 6.56 -24.07 12.93
C GLU A 103 6.61 -24.52 14.40
N GLU A 104 5.99 -23.79 15.32
CA GLU A 104 5.89 -24.17 16.74
C GLU A 104 5.17 -25.51 16.93
N ILE A 105 3.99 -25.69 16.30
CA ILE A 105 3.24 -26.95 16.35
C ILE A 105 4.06 -28.11 15.75
N ALA A 106 4.78 -27.84 14.66
CA ALA A 106 5.67 -28.84 14.07
C ALA A 106 6.77 -29.23 15.06
N VAL A 107 7.48 -28.28 15.68
CA VAL A 107 8.54 -28.60 16.65
C VAL A 107 7.99 -29.41 17.85
N GLU A 108 6.82 -29.06 18.39
CA GLU A 108 6.19 -29.80 19.49
C GLU A 108 5.79 -31.23 19.09
N SER A 109 5.27 -31.40 17.88
CA SER A 109 4.89 -32.71 17.35
C SER A 109 6.09 -33.65 17.18
N TRP A 110 7.23 -33.12 16.75
CA TRP A 110 8.46 -33.89 16.59
C TRP A 110 9.13 -34.22 17.93
N CYS A 111 9.07 -33.31 18.91
CA CYS A 111 9.50 -33.59 20.28
C CYS A 111 8.65 -34.67 20.96
N SER A 112 7.31 -34.66 20.79
CA SER A 112 6.45 -35.70 21.35
C SER A 112 6.65 -37.08 20.73
N THR A 113 6.97 -37.16 19.44
CA THR A 113 7.25 -38.44 18.77
C THR A 113 8.65 -38.98 19.10
N ALA A 114 9.63 -38.11 19.34
CA ALA A 114 10.96 -38.52 19.79
C ALA A 114 10.97 -39.09 21.22
N VAL A 115 10.08 -38.64 22.10
CA VAL A 115 9.94 -39.16 23.47
C VAL A 115 9.25 -40.53 23.52
N PHE A 116 8.43 -40.87 22.52
CA PHE A 116 7.70 -42.15 22.48
C PHE A 116 8.50 -43.30 21.86
N LEU A 117 9.68 -43.03 21.29
CA LEU A 117 10.54 -44.02 20.61
C LEU A 117 11.87 -44.28 21.34
N GLY A 118 12.07 -43.72 22.53
CA GLY A 118 13.22 -44.00 23.41
C GLY A 118 12.80 -44.77 24.66
#